data_AF-A0A369JGB9-F1
#
_entry.id   AF-A0A369JGB9-F1
#
_cell.length_a   1.000
_cell.length_b   1.000
_cell.length_c   1.000
_cell.angle_alpha   90.00
_cell.angle_beta   90.00
_cell.angle_gamma   90.00
#
_symmetry.space_group_name_H-M   'P 1'
#
loop_
_entity.id
_entity.type
_entity.pdbx_description
1 polymer ?
#
loop_
_entity_poly.entity_id
_entity_poly.type
_entity_poly.pdbx_seq_one_letter_code
_entity_poly.pdbx_strand_id
1 'polypeptide(L)'
;MIDDQGNFLKPKAPPCKQTRLIVIQAASESLVSILSKLGCTVALSGDIACHVYGARRVAISVEAVILASATSIPPPPIDALKSTIARMSNGPSCFFIFPTASGGTLCYRDASIEGNKKRTCVIDLMYLFESPARLIQTIGNLPCAPPSYLLLQRLERWETSLAKTSTGPRRAALNDLCDLLSICRQSTLQEEIFSRALHEKSISRVGKYCKAFPEHIDVWRKLGFEVTSPPRSPDVSFAENMDVLLPDMRNDSNELPLENPTRIQMVVVAGKITVDHLHTLGFSCAIFGSLACFLYGNLRAPNDVDILALPPSGASSHLTTEELKTALVTHDPGHFFLVPARHASYQVLYFRLTASPAQTARTSCKVDLVFPGTMHLPALRPSYIHWDEGLPLVPFALLLMQKLQGWDDHRDKRMKQVVDAADVMGLLGLSGVVAVAFARPWRDRGMFEEEFERLSRERVWAFCEAFPEWRKDWGGLGFV
;
A
#
# COMPACT_ATOMS: atom_id res chain seq x y z
N MET A 1 22.90 -11.26 12.00
CA MET A 1 22.39 -12.40 12.80
C MET A 1 23.44 -13.51 12.74
N ILE A 2 23.72 -14.13 13.88
CA ILE A 2 24.69 -15.22 14.03
C ILE A 2 23.89 -16.45 14.45
N ASP A 3 24.19 -17.64 13.91
CA ASP A 3 23.52 -18.88 14.34
C ASP A 3 24.00 -19.34 15.73
N ASP A 4 23.35 -20.39 16.25
CA ASP A 4 23.66 -20.99 17.57
C ASP A 4 25.10 -21.56 17.66
N GLN A 5 25.86 -21.52 16.55
CA GLN A 5 27.23 -22.00 16.43
C GLN A 5 28.24 -20.86 16.20
N GLY A 6 27.81 -19.60 16.28
CA GLY A 6 28.71 -18.45 16.15
C GLY A 6 29.01 -18.05 14.71
N ASN A 7 28.35 -18.63 13.70
CA ASN A 7 28.59 -18.30 12.30
C ASN A 7 27.72 -17.14 11.84
N PHE A 8 28.29 -16.22 11.06
CA PHE A 8 27.51 -15.19 10.37
C PHE A 8 26.52 -15.84 9.42
N LEU A 9 25.22 -15.71 9.73
CA LEU A 9 24.16 -16.11 8.81
C LEU A 9 24.27 -15.23 7.57
N LYS A 10 24.53 -15.84 6.41
CA LYS A 10 24.36 -15.16 5.12
C LYS A 10 22.94 -14.59 5.08
N PRO A 11 22.76 -13.31 4.70
CA PRO A 11 21.44 -12.73 4.60
C PRO A 11 20.57 -13.61 3.69
N LYS A 12 19.42 -14.06 4.19
CA LYS A 12 18.43 -14.76 3.37
C LYS A 12 18.12 -13.86 2.17
N ALA A 13 18.20 -14.41 0.96
CA ALA A 13 17.86 -13.69 -0.25
C ALA A 13 16.48 -13.01 -0.07
N PRO A 14 16.34 -11.73 -0.45
CA PRO A 14 15.09 -11.00 -0.27
C PRO A 14 13.93 -11.76 -0.94
N PRO A 15 12.70 -11.62 -0.43
CA PRO A 15 11.51 -12.18 -1.07
C PRO A 15 11.47 -11.77 -2.54
N CYS A 16 10.96 -12.66 -3.40
CA CYS A 16 10.91 -12.44 -4.85
C CYS A 16 10.31 -11.07 -5.24
N LYS A 17 9.34 -10.56 -4.46
CA LYS A 17 8.72 -9.23 -4.66
C LYS A 17 9.68 -8.07 -4.33
N GLN A 18 10.42 -8.16 -3.23
CA GLN A 18 11.38 -7.13 -2.80
C GLN A 18 12.57 -7.05 -3.77
N THR A 19 13.11 -8.20 -4.16
CA THR A 19 14.17 -8.29 -5.18
C THR A 19 13.73 -7.62 -6.48
N ARG A 20 12.50 -7.87 -6.91
CA ARG A 20 11.95 -7.30 -8.14
C ARG A 20 11.83 -5.78 -8.08
N LEU A 21 11.40 -5.24 -6.95
CA LEU A 21 11.28 -3.79 -6.76
C LEU A 21 12.65 -3.10 -6.84
N ILE A 22 13.69 -3.70 -6.23
CA ILE A 22 15.07 -3.20 -6.31
C ILE A 22 15.53 -3.11 -7.77
N VAL A 23 15.32 -4.17 -8.58
CA VAL A 23 15.68 -4.15 -10.01
C VAL A 23 14.93 -3.05 -10.76
N ILE A 24 13.63 -2.91 -10.51
CA ILE A 24 12.79 -1.92 -11.19
C ILE A 24 13.22 -0.51 -10.83
N GLN A 25 13.55 -0.25 -9.57
CA GLN A 25 14.05 1.04 -9.13
C GLN A 25 15.41 1.35 -9.77
N ALA A 26 16.36 0.42 -9.71
CA ALA A 26 17.67 0.57 -10.34
C ALA A 26 17.57 0.79 -11.86
N ALA A 27 16.65 0.07 -12.52
CA ALA A 27 16.33 0.24 -13.93
C ALA A 27 15.76 1.65 -14.21
N SER A 28 14.84 2.13 -13.36
CA SER A 28 14.21 3.43 -13.50
C SER A 28 15.23 4.57 -13.37
N GLU A 29 16.07 4.54 -12.33
CA GLU A 29 17.12 5.55 -12.11
C GLU A 29 18.15 5.55 -13.25
N SER A 30 18.58 4.37 -13.69
CA SER A 30 19.51 4.23 -14.81
C SER A 30 18.91 4.72 -16.13
N LEU A 31 17.64 4.42 -16.38
CA LEU A 31 16.93 4.83 -17.58
C LEU A 31 16.79 6.36 -17.63
N VAL A 32 16.35 6.97 -16.54
CA VAL A 32 16.21 8.43 -16.41
C VAL A 32 17.56 9.11 -16.60
N SER A 33 18.63 8.58 -16.02
CA SER A 33 20.00 9.09 -16.18
C SER A 33 20.46 9.06 -17.64
N ILE A 34 20.25 7.95 -18.36
CA ILE A 34 20.63 7.84 -19.78
C ILE A 34 19.78 8.77 -20.66
N LEU A 35 18.46 8.80 -20.45
CA LEU A 35 17.56 9.66 -21.22
C LEU A 35 17.85 11.15 -20.99
N SER A 36 18.20 11.53 -19.76
CA SER A 36 18.65 12.89 -19.45
C SER A 36 19.94 13.26 -20.20
N LYS A 37 20.91 12.34 -20.28
CA LYS A 37 22.15 12.54 -21.09
C LYS A 37 21.87 12.65 -22.59
N LEU A 38 20.80 12.03 -23.07
CA LEU A 38 20.32 12.16 -24.44
C LEU A 38 19.51 13.43 -24.70
N GLY A 39 19.32 14.28 -23.68
CA GLY A 39 18.49 15.49 -23.77
C GLY A 39 17.00 15.19 -23.85
N CYS A 40 16.58 13.96 -23.55
CA CYS A 40 15.16 13.59 -23.54
C CYS A 40 14.50 14.08 -22.26
N THR A 41 13.33 14.71 -22.40
CA THR A 41 12.44 14.95 -21.26
C THR A 41 11.60 13.70 -21.05
N VAL A 42 11.68 13.10 -19.86
CA VAL A 42 11.04 11.79 -19.56
C VAL A 42 10.22 11.87 -18.28
N ALA A 43 9.09 11.16 -18.28
CA ALA A 43 8.29 10.87 -17.11
C ALA A 43 8.06 9.36 -17.00
N LEU A 44 8.37 8.77 -15.85
CA LEU A 44 7.98 7.40 -15.51
C LEU A 44 6.45 7.32 -15.42
N SER A 45 5.90 6.21 -15.88
CA SER A 45 4.47 5.96 -15.98
C SER A 45 4.12 4.56 -15.46
N GLY A 46 2.86 4.18 -15.56
CA GLY A 46 2.45 2.80 -15.35
C GLY A 46 2.57 2.35 -13.90
N ASP A 47 2.83 1.05 -13.70
CA ASP A 47 2.84 0.46 -12.35
C ASP A 47 3.92 1.07 -11.45
N ILE A 48 5.10 1.43 -11.97
CA ILE A 48 6.17 2.06 -11.18
C ILE A 48 5.82 3.46 -10.71
N ALA A 49 5.25 4.29 -11.58
CA ALA A 49 4.82 5.63 -11.18
C ALA A 49 3.67 5.57 -10.16
N CYS A 50 2.69 4.68 -10.37
CA CYS A 50 1.61 4.46 -9.40
C CYS A 50 2.17 4.05 -8.03
N HIS A 51 3.14 3.14 -8.02
CA HIS A 51 3.77 2.66 -6.79
C HIS A 51 4.51 3.78 -6.04
N VAL A 52 5.20 4.67 -6.78
CA VAL A 52 5.86 5.86 -6.21
C VAL A 52 4.86 6.81 -5.54
N TYR A 53 3.62 6.89 -6.03
CA TYR A 53 2.53 7.63 -5.38
C TYR A 53 1.81 6.86 -4.27
N GLY A 54 2.24 5.63 -3.94
CA GLY A 54 1.67 4.83 -2.86
C GLY A 54 0.63 3.79 -3.28
N ALA A 55 0.47 3.50 -4.58
CA ALA A 55 -0.41 2.41 -5.03
C ALA A 55 0.15 1.03 -4.65
N ARG A 56 -0.74 0.08 -4.34
CA ARG A 56 -0.40 -1.22 -3.74
C ARG A 56 0.28 -2.19 -4.69
N ARG A 57 -0.02 -2.08 -5.98
CA ARG A 57 0.47 -3.00 -7.00
C ARG A 57 1.99 -2.86 -7.19
N VAL A 58 2.71 -3.96 -6.98
CA VAL A 58 4.15 -4.02 -7.26
C VAL A 58 4.35 -3.94 -8.77
N ALA A 59 5.20 -3.00 -9.19
CA ALA A 59 5.59 -2.85 -10.57
C ALA A 59 6.17 -4.15 -11.14
N ILE A 60 5.88 -4.42 -12.41
CA ILE A 60 6.35 -5.62 -13.11
C ILE A 60 7.32 -5.31 -14.25
N SER A 61 7.29 -4.07 -14.72
CA SER A 61 8.11 -3.45 -15.77
C SER A 61 8.33 -1.97 -15.42
N VAL A 62 9.27 -1.33 -16.11
CA VAL A 62 9.42 0.14 -16.12
C VAL A 62 8.76 0.66 -17.37
N GLU A 63 7.74 1.50 -17.19
CA GLU A 63 7.08 2.21 -18.29
C GLU A 63 7.54 3.68 -18.24
N ALA A 64 7.96 4.22 -19.38
CA ALA A 64 8.39 5.61 -19.47
C ALA A 64 7.82 6.30 -20.71
N VAL A 65 7.32 7.51 -20.48
CA VAL A 65 6.82 8.41 -21.52
C VAL A 65 7.89 9.45 -21.80
N ILE A 66 8.30 9.56 -23.05
CA ILE A 66 9.26 10.55 -23.53
C ILE A 66 8.47 11.68 -24.19
N LEU A 67 8.62 12.88 -23.65
CA LEU A 67 7.99 14.07 -24.19
C LEU A 67 8.76 14.52 -25.44
N ALA A 68 8.14 14.33 -26.59
CA ALA A 68 8.63 14.82 -27.86
C ALA A 68 7.98 16.18 -28.15
N SER A 69 8.80 17.22 -28.28
CA SER A 69 8.31 18.51 -28.79
C SER A 69 7.92 18.35 -30.26
N ALA A 70 6.89 19.06 -30.70
CA ALA A 70 6.53 19.17 -32.11
C ALA A 70 7.57 20.04 -32.86
N THR A 71 8.80 19.55 -32.95
CA THR A 71 9.88 20.15 -33.74
C THR A 71 9.79 19.69 -35.19
N SER A 72 10.44 20.43 -36.10
CA SER A 72 10.54 20.06 -37.52
C SER A 72 11.27 18.74 -37.76
N ILE A 73 12.07 18.28 -36.79
CA ILE A 73 12.78 17.01 -36.83
C ILE A 73 12.00 16.00 -35.97
N PRO A 74 11.54 14.86 -36.55
CA PRO A 74 10.86 13.83 -35.79
C PRO A 74 11.83 13.12 -34.84
N PRO A 75 11.36 12.66 -33.66
CA PRO A 75 12.19 11.90 -32.74
C PRO A 75 12.63 10.57 -33.40
N PRO A 76 13.78 10.01 -32.99
CA PRO A 76 14.25 8.75 -33.55
C PRO A 76 13.25 7.62 -33.27
N PRO A 77 13.10 6.62 -34.16
CA PRO A 77 12.27 5.46 -33.91
C PRO A 77 12.61 4.81 -32.56
N ILE A 78 11.59 4.30 -31.86
CA ILE A 78 11.78 3.71 -30.52
C ILE A 78 12.86 2.62 -30.52
N ASP A 79 12.95 1.79 -31.56
CA ASP A 79 13.97 0.73 -31.62
C ASP A 79 15.40 1.28 -31.80
N ALA A 80 15.55 2.41 -32.50
CA ALA A 80 16.83 3.12 -32.57
C ALA A 80 17.20 3.72 -31.21
N LEU A 81 16.22 4.25 -30.48
CA LEU A 81 16.42 4.75 -29.12
C LEU A 81 16.79 3.62 -28.14
N LYS A 82 16.08 2.49 -28.17
CA LYS A 82 16.43 1.29 -27.37
C LYS A 82 17.88 0.87 -27.62
N SER A 83 18.31 0.87 -28.88
CA SER A 83 19.67 0.51 -29.29
C SER A 83 20.71 1.48 -28.74
N THR A 84 20.40 2.78 -28.75
CA THR A 84 21.24 3.82 -28.14
C THR A 84 21.33 3.66 -26.62
N ILE A 85 20.21 3.41 -25.94
CA ILE A 85 20.17 3.19 -24.48
C ILE A 85 21.04 1.98 -24.10
N ALA A 86 20.86 0.85 -24.80
CA ALA A 86 21.66 -0.35 -24.56
C ALA A 86 23.16 -0.10 -24.76
N ARG A 87 23.54 0.69 -25.76
CA ARG A 87 24.95 1.04 -26.05
C ARG A 87 25.56 2.00 -25.02
N MET A 88 24.78 2.93 -24.49
CA MET A 88 25.24 3.88 -23.47
C MET A 88 25.32 3.26 -22.07
N SER A 89 24.75 2.07 -21.89
CA SER A 89 24.75 1.37 -20.62
C SER A 89 26.11 0.74 -20.35
N ASN A 90 26.99 1.46 -19.65
CA ASN A 90 28.31 0.97 -19.26
C ASN A 90 28.28 0.48 -17.81
N GLY A 91 28.54 -0.81 -17.59
CA GLY A 91 28.68 -1.37 -16.25
C GLY A 91 28.19 -2.80 -16.10
N PRO A 92 28.37 -3.40 -14.91
CA PRO A 92 27.91 -4.76 -14.61
C PRO A 92 26.38 -4.85 -14.62
N SER A 93 25.68 -3.81 -14.13
CA SER A 93 24.24 -3.64 -14.33
C SER A 93 23.99 -2.84 -15.59
N CYS A 94 23.21 -3.38 -16.52
CA CYS A 94 23.09 -2.79 -17.85
C CYS A 94 21.78 -3.04 -18.58
N PHE A 95 21.49 -2.14 -19.54
CA PHE A 95 20.45 -2.32 -20.53
C PHE A 95 20.92 -3.21 -21.68
N PHE A 96 20.05 -4.08 -22.14
CA PHE A 96 20.29 -4.96 -23.29
C PHE A 96 18.99 -5.19 -24.06
N ILE A 97 19.11 -5.52 -25.34
CA ILE A 97 17.96 -5.84 -26.18
C ILE A 97 17.79 -7.36 -26.19
N PHE A 98 16.62 -7.83 -25.78
CA PHE A 98 16.21 -9.22 -25.96
C PHE A 98 15.51 -9.36 -27.31
N PRO A 99 16.01 -10.20 -28.25
CA PRO A 99 15.40 -10.34 -29.57
C PRO A 99 13.97 -10.87 -29.48
N THR A 100 13.05 -10.25 -30.22
CA THR A 100 11.67 -10.71 -30.39
C THR A 100 11.30 -10.65 -31.87
N ALA A 101 10.21 -11.33 -32.25
CA ALA A 101 9.68 -11.27 -33.62
C ALA A 101 9.28 -9.85 -34.07
N SER A 102 9.17 -8.90 -33.14
CA SER A 102 8.65 -7.54 -33.33
C SER A 102 9.68 -6.42 -33.11
N GLY A 103 10.98 -6.68 -33.22
CA GLY A 103 12.01 -5.62 -33.18
C GLY A 103 12.80 -5.47 -31.87
N GLY A 104 12.67 -6.42 -30.95
CA GLY A 104 13.47 -6.50 -29.73
C GLY A 104 12.89 -5.72 -28.55
N THR A 105 12.89 -6.37 -27.38
CA THR A 105 12.44 -5.80 -26.11
C THR A 105 13.63 -5.24 -25.36
N LEU A 106 13.55 -3.99 -24.91
CA LEU A 106 14.57 -3.41 -24.05
C LEU A 106 14.41 -3.98 -22.64
N CYS A 107 15.51 -4.49 -22.10
CA CYS A 107 15.56 -5.09 -20.77
C CYS A 107 16.69 -4.44 -19.98
N TYR A 108 16.52 -4.36 -18.66
CA TYR A 108 17.57 -4.02 -17.72
C TYR A 108 17.98 -5.26 -16.93
N ARG A 109 19.27 -5.42 -16.64
CA ARG A 109 19.80 -6.45 -15.76
C ARG A 109 20.53 -5.81 -14.59
N ASP A 110 20.19 -6.21 -13.38
CA ASP A 110 20.95 -5.87 -12.18
C ASP A 110 21.98 -6.97 -11.88
N ALA A 111 23.27 -6.64 -11.90
CA ALA A 111 24.32 -7.60 -11.60
C ALA A 111 24.47 -7.91 -10.10
N SER A 112 23.91 -7.08 -9.21
CA SER A 112 23.93 -7.31 -7.77
C SER A 112 22.99 -8.42 -7.31
N ILE A 113 22.09 -8.89 -8.20
CA ILE A 113 21.05 -9.86 -7.87
C ILE A 113 21.35 -11.25 -8.46
N GLU A 114 21.27 -12.27 -7.61
CA GLU A 114 21.40 -13.67 -7.99
C GLU A 114 20.17 -14.19 -8.75
N GLY A 115 20.41 -14.97 -9.81
CA GLY A 115 19.39 -15.68 -10.59
C GLY A 115 18.81 -14.89 -11.78
N ASN A 116 18.58 -15.57 -12.91
CA ASN A 116 18.28 -14.92 -14.19
C ASN A 116 16.95 -14.15 -14.25
N LYS A 117 15.84 -14.71 -13.75
CA LYS A 117 14.51 -14.08 -13.88
C LYS A 117 14.28 -12.94 -12.88
N LYS A 118 14.90 -13.01 -11.71
CA LYS A 118 14.69 -12.04 -10.62
C LYS A 118 15.53 -10.78 -10.79
N ARG A 119 16.61 -10.84 -11.58
CA ARG A 119 17.54 -9.74 -11.82
C ARG A 119 17.23 -8.92 -13.08
N THR A 120 16.21 -9.28 -13.84
CA THR A 120 15.88 -8.61 -15.11
C THR A 120 14.53 -7.92 -15.06
N CYS A 121 14.43 -6.74 -15.66
CA CYS A 121 13.21 -5.96 -15.81
C CYS A 121 13.00 -5.58 -17.28
N VAL A 122 11.74 -5.56 -17.72
CA VAL A 122 11.35 -5.08 -19.06
C VAL A 122 11.12 -3.58 -19.02
N ILE A 123 11.56 -2.89 -20.08
CA ILE A 123 11.43 -1.44 -20.26
C ILE A 123 10.54 -1.15 -21.46
N ASP A 124 9.44 -0.46 -21.20
CA ASP A 124 8.48 -0.03 -22.21
C ASP A 124 8.60 1.49 -22.39
N LEU A 125 8.92 1.90 -23.61
CA LEU A 125 9.12 3.30 -23.97
C LEU A 125 8.04 3.74 -24.96
N MET A 126 7.49 4.93 -24.74
CA MET A 126 6.56 5.54 -25.68
C MET A 126 6.83 7.04 -25.83
N TYR A 127 6.57 7.58 -27.02
CA TYR A 127 6.56 9.01 -27.24
C TYR A 127 5.18 9.58 -26.96
N LEU A 128 5.17 10.73 -26.29
CA LEU A 128 4.00 11.59 -26.18
C LEU A 128 4.34 12.93 -26.83
N PHE A 129 3.58 13.30 -27.85
CA PHE A 129 3.79 14.51 -28.65
C PHE A 129 2.97 15.67 -28.08
N GLU A 130 3.42 16.22 -26.96
CA GLU A 130 2.78 17.35 -26.28
C GLU A 130 3.83 18.37 -25.83
N SER A 131 3.41 19.63 -25.62
CA SER A 131 4.34 20.72 -25.27
C SER A 131 5.04 20.43 -23.93
N PRO A 132 6.39 20.39 -23.88
CA PRO A 132 7.11 20.06 -22.67
C PRO A 132 7.11 21.27 -21.72
N ALA A 133 6.52 21.12 -20.52
CA ALA A 133 6.97 21.73 -19.26
C ALA A 133 5.90 21.77 -18.16
N ARG A 134 4.61 21.54 -18.42
CA ARG A 134 3.62 21.86 -17.37
C ARG A 134 3.43 20.82 -16.28
N LEU A 135 3.77 19.54 -16.50
CA LEU A 135 3.24 18.51 -15.60
C LEU A 135 4.12 17.26 -15.35
N ILE A 136 5.44 17.39 -15.27
CA ILE A 136 6.25 16.31 -14.68
C ILE A 136 6.34 16.55 -13.18
N GLN A 137 5.95 15.57 -12.38
CA GLN A 137 6.12 15.62 -10.93
C GLN A 137 7.36 14.85 -10.53
N THR A 138 8.31 15.53 -9.88
CA THR A 138 9.49 14.87 -9.33
C THR A 138 9.13 14.33 -7.94
N ILE A 139 9.08 13.00 -7.82
CA ILE A 139 8.83 12.32 -6.55
C ILE A 139 10.14 11.63 -6.14
N GLY A 140 10.76 12.12 -5.06
CA GLY A 140 12.14 11.75 -4.73
C GLY A 140 13.11 12.19 -5.83
N ASN A 141 13.83 11.23 -6.43
CA ASN A 141 14.75 11.47 -7.56
C ASN A 141 14.16 11.06 -8.92
N LEU A 142 12.88 10.67 -8.95
CA LEU A 142 12.25 10.13 -10.16
C LEU A 142 11.27 11.14 -10.76
N PRO A 143 11.41 11.50 -12.05
CA PRO A 143 10.38 12.24 -12.76
C PRO A 143 9.24 11.28 -13.08
N CYS A 144 8.05 11.53 -12.53
CA CYS A 144 6.86 10.73 -12.72
C CYS A 144 5.78 11.52 -13.46
N ALA A 145 4.97 10.81 -14.24
CA ALA A 145 3.72 11.34 -14.77
C ALA A 145 2.79 11.67 -13.59
N PRO A 146 1.92 12.68 -13.70
CA PRO A 146 1.10 13.11 -12.58
C PRO A 146 -0.01 12.08 -12.29
N PRO A 147 -0.53 12.05 -11.04
CA PRO A 147 -1.60 11.12 -10.66
C PRO A 147 -2.82 11.18 -11.57
N SER A 148 -3.17 12.37 -12.08
CA SER A 148 -4.28 12.57 -13.02
C SER A 148 -4.08 11.77 -14.31
N TYR A 149 -2.89 11.77 -14.89
CA TYR A 149 -2.57 11.00 -16.10
C TYR A 149 -2.66 9.50 -15.85
N LEU A 150 -2.04 9.05 -14.75
CA LEU A 150 -2.05 7.64 -14.36
C LEU A 150 -3.48 7.15 -14.12
N LEU A 151 -4.32 7.99 -13.52
CA LEU A 151 -5.73 7.70 -13.28
C LEU A 151 -6.47 7.44 -14.59
N LEU A 152 -6.25 8.26 -15.63
CA LEU A 152 -6.88 8.05 -16.93
C LEU A 152 -6.37 6.78 -17.63
N GLN A 153 -5.08 6.45 -17.48
CA GLN A 153 -4.55 5.17 -17.97
C GLN A 153 -5.22 3.98 -17.27
N ARG A 154 -5.47 4.05 -15.95
CA ARG A 154 -6.17 2.99 -15.22
C ARG A 154 -7.64 2.91 -15.60
N LEU A 155 -8.28 4.03 -15.88
CA LEU A 155 -9.66 4.06 -16.35
C LEU A 155 -9.80 3.35 -17.70
N GLU A 156 -8.86 3.56 -18.63
CA GLU A 156 -8.79 2.81 -19.89
C GLU A 156 -8.54 1.32 -19.67
N ARG A 157 -7.62 0.97 -18.75
CA ARG A 157 -7.35 -0.43 -18.39
C ARG A 157 -8.56 -1.12 -17.77
N TRP A 158 -9.33 -0.40 -16.95
CA TRP A 158 -10.58 -0.89 -16.37
C TRP A 158 -11.63 -1.13 -17.47
N GLU A 159 -11.86 -0.17 -18.36
CA GLU A 159 -12.83 -0.32 -19.46
C GLU A 159 -12.47 -1.51 -20.34
N THR A 160 -11.21 -1.63 -20.76
CA THR A 160 -10.74 -2.78 -21.56
C THR A 160 -10.83 -4.10 -20.83
N SER A 161 -10.76 -4.10 -19.49
CA SER A 161 -10.94 -5.31 -18.68
C SER A 161 -12.38 -5.84 -18.71
N LEU A 162 -13.38 -4.98 -18.96
CA LEU A 162 -14.79 -5.39 -18.99
C LEU A 162 -15.09 -6.40 -20.11
N ALA A 163 -14.30 -6.42 -21.17
CA ALA A 163 -14.40 -7.41 -22.24
C ALA A 163 -13.81 -8.80 -21.86
N LYS A 164 -13.14 -8.92 -20.71
CA LYS A 164 -12.52 -10.18 -20.27
C LYS A 164 -13.54 -11.05 -19.53
N THR A 165 -13.57 -12.33 -19.88
CA THR A 165 -14.46 -13.32 -19.25
C THR A 165 -14.09 -13.59 -17.79
N SER A 166 -12.80 -13.61 -17.46
CA SER A 166 -12.33 -13.87 -16.09
C SER A 166 -12.52 -12.67 -15.17
N THR A 167 -12.90 -12.95 -13.92
CA THR A 167 -13.17 -11.95 -12.88
C THR A 167 -11.90 -11.34 -12.29
N GLY A 168 -10.82 -12.12 -12.17
CA GLY A 168 -9.53 -11.67 -11.59
C GLY A 168 -8.95 -10.42 -12.26
N PRO A 169 -8.78 -10.38 -13.60
CA PRO A 169 -8.28 -9.19 -14.29
C PRO A 169 -9.17 -7.96 -14.18
N ARG A 170 -10.49 -8.15 -14.11
CA ARG A 170 -11.47 -7.07 -13.91
C ARG A 170 -11.32 -6.46 -12.52
N ARG A 171 -11.26 -7.31 -11.49
CA ARG A 171 -11.04 -6.92 -10.09
C ARG A 171 -9.71 -6.18 -9.91
N ALA A 172 -8.64 -6.71 -10.49
CA ALA A 172 -7.32 -6.07 -10.43
C ALA A 172 -7.34 -4.67 -11.09
N ALA A 173 -7.97 -4.52 -12.26
CA ALA A 173 -8.05 -3.23 -12.94
C ALA A 173 -8.92 -2.21 -12.17
N LEU A 174 -9.99 -2.66 -11.51
CA LEU A 174 -10.82 -1.81 -10.65
C LEU A 174 -10.04 -1.38 -9.40
N ASN A 175 -9.34 -2.28 -8.73
CA ASN A 175 -8.52 -1.95 -7.56
C ASN A 175 -7.41 -0.95 -7.90
N ASP A 176 -6.71 -1.16 -9.03
CA ASP A 176 -5.69 -0.22 -9.52
C ASP A 176 -6.27 1.19 -9.76
N LEU A 177 -7.50 1.26 -10.27
CA LEU A 177 -8.22 2.52 -10.51
C LEU A 177 -8.64 3.21 -9.19
N CYS A 178 -9.18 2.44 -8.24
CA CYS A 178 -9.61 2.95 -6.94
C CYS A 178 -8.44 3.44 -6.07
N ASP A 179 -7.27 2.78 -6.14
CA ASP A 179 -6.05 3.23 -5.47
C ASP A 179 -5.67 4.65 -5.93
N LEU A 180 -5.64 4.87 -7.25
CA LEU A 180 -5.33 6.19 -7.81
C LEU A 180 -6.41 7.23 -7.55
N LEU A 181 -7.70 6.85 -7.55
CA LEU A 181 -8.77 7.77 -7.15
C LEU A 181 -8.58 8.25 -5.71
N SER A 182 -8.16 7.36 -4.81
CA SER A 182 -7.88 7.71 -3.41
C SER A 182 -6.69 8.66 -3.29
N ILE A 183 -5.62 8.40 -4.03
CA ILE A 183 -4.44 9.29 -4.11
C ILE A 183 -4.84 10.68 -4.64
N CYS A 184 -5.64 10.73 -5.70
CA CYS A 184 -6.12 11.96 -6.31
C CYS A 184 -7.09 12.74 -5.41
N ARG A 185 -7.85 12.07 -4.53
CA ARG A 185 -8.72 12.71 -3.54
C ARG A 185 -7.95 13.48 -2.47
N GLN A 186 -6.78 12.99 -2.08
CA GLN A 186 -5.98 13.53 -0.98
C GLN A 186 -5.06 14.68 -1.42
N SER A 187 -4.79 14.79 -2.73
CA SER A 187 -3.98 15.85 -3.28
C SER A 187 -4.88 17.00 -3.76
N THR A 188 -4.54 18.24 -3.43
CA THR A 188 -5.08 19.43 -4.10
C THR A 188 -4.57 19.42 -5.54
N LEU A 189 -5.18 18.60 -6.38
CA LEU A 189 -4.88 18.57 -7.80
C LEU A 189 -5.32 19.90 -8.40
N GLN A 190 -4.36 20.78 -8.66
CA GLN A 190 -4.55 21.81 -9.67
C GLN A 190 -4.83 21.11 -11.01
N GLU A 191 -5.74 21.68 -11.78
CA GLU A 191 -6.51 21.15 -12.94
C GLU A 191 -5.70 20.62 -14.14
N GLU A 192 -4.43 20.30 -13.97
CA GLU A 192 -3.53 20.14 -15.09
C GLU A 192 -3.41 18.66 -15.51
N ILE A 193 -3.93 18.36 -16.70
CA ILE A 193 -3.96 17.02 -17.30
C ILE A 193 -2.76 16.84 -18.23
N PHE A 194 -1.97 15.80 -17.98
CA PHE A 194 -0.71 15.56 -18.70
C PHE A 194 -0.88 15.26 -20.19
N SER A 195 -2.06 14.72 -20.58
CA SER A 195 -2.34 14.45 -21.98
C SER A 195 -3.77 14.85 -22.37
N ARG A 196 -3.88 15.78 -23.32
CA ARG A 196 -5.17 16.22 -23.85
C ARG A 196 -5.88 15.10 -24.62
N ALA A 197 -5.14 14.35 -25.44
CA ALA A 197 -5.72 13.26 -26.23
C ALA A 197 -6.27 12.13 -25.33
N LEU A 198 -5.55 11.80 -24.25
CA LEU A 198 -6.04 10.84 -23.27
C LEU A 198 -7.25 11.38 -22.51
N HIS A 199 -7.25 12.66 -22.15
CA HIS A 199 -8.39 13.33 -21.52
C HIS A 199 -9.67 13.24 -22.34
N GLU A 200 -9.63 13.65 -23.61
CA GLU A 200 -10.80 13.67 -24.51
C GLU A 200 -11.43 12.28 -24.62
N LYS A 201 -10.60 11.24 -24.80
CA LYS A 201 -11.07 9.84 -24.82
C LYS A 201 -11.68 9.40 -23.49
N SER A 202 -11.19 9.96 -22.38
CA SER A 202 -11.61 9.57 -21.03
C SER A 202 -12.95 10.14 -20.61
N ILE A 203 -13.43 11.24 -21.21
CA ILE A 203 -14.76 11.83 -20.91
C ILE A 203 -15.86 10.77 -21.01
N SER A 204 -15.87 9.99 -22.11
CA SER A 204 -16.87 8.91 -22.29
C SER A 204 -16.70 7.77 -21.27
N ARG A 205 -15.46 7.47 -20.88
CA ARG A 205 -15.12 6.41 -19.92
C ARG A 205 -15.54 6.77 -18.50
N VAL A 206 -15.35 8.03 -18.10
CA VAL A 206 -15.79 8.54 -16.81
C VAL A 206 -17.31 8.44 -16.70
N GLY A 207 -18.05 8.77 -17.77
CA GLY A 207 -19.49 8.59 -17.80
C GLY A 207 -19.92 7.13 -17.60
N LYS A 208 -19.24 6.16 -18.24
CA LYS A 208 -19.50 4.73 -18.03
C LYS A 208 -19.15 4.29 -16.60
N TYR A 209 -18.02 4.74 -16.07
CA TYR A 209 -17.58 4.44 -14.71
C TYR A 209 -18.54 4.98 -13.65
N CYS A 210 -18.98 6.24 -13.78
CA CYS A 210 -19.88 6.86 -12.82
C CYS A 210 -21.30 6.30 -12.85
N LYS A 211 -21.73 5.69 -13.98
CA LYS A 211 -22.96 4.89 -14.01
C LYS A 211 -22.85 3.63 -13.15
N ALA A 212 -21.66 3.03 -13.12
CA ALA A 212 -21.35 1.86 -12.31
C ALA A 212 -21.10 2.20 -10.83
N PHE A 213 -20.48 3.36 -10.56
CA PHE A 213 -20.04 3.80 -9.24
C PHE A 213 -20.48 5.25 -8.98
N PRO A 214 -21.78 5.51 -8.73
CA PRO A 214 -22.31 6.86 -8.54
C PRO A 214 -21.67 7.62 -7.36
N GLU A 215 -21.19 6.90 -6.34
CA GLU A 215 -20.51 7.45 -5.16
C GLU A 215 -19.16 8.12 -5.48
N HIS A 216 -18.61 7.88 -6.68
CA HIS A 216 -17.36 8.49 -7.13
C HIS A 216 -17.57 9.75 -7.98
N ILE A 217 -18.82 10.12 -8.30
CA ILE A 217 -19.15 11.27 -9.15
C ILE A 217 -18.49 12.57 -8.66
N ASP A 218 -18.56 12.85 -7.35
CA ASP A 218 -18.02 14.10 -6.80
C ASP A 218 -16.50 14.19 -6.92
N VAL A 219 -15.81 13.05 -6.96
CA VAL A 219 -14.36 12.99 -7.19
C VAL A 219 -14.04 13.40 -8.61
N TRP A 220 -14.74 12.81 -9.57
CA TRP A 220 -14.53 13.09 -10.99
C TRP A 220 -14.88 14.54 -11.34
N ARG A 221 -15.91 15.11 -10.71
CA ARG A 221 -16.23 16.54 -10.81
C ARG A 221 -15.13 17.43 -10.26
N LYS A 222 -14.57 17.10 -9.09
CA LYS A 222 -13.41 17.82 -8.53
C LYS A 222 -12.17 17.74 -9.42
N LEU A 223 -12.06 16.69 -10.23
CA LEU A 223 -11.01 16.51 -11.23
C LEU A 223 -11.30 17.20 -12.57
N GLY A 224 -12.38 17.98 -12.66
CA GLY A 224 -12.74 18.75 -13.85
C GLY A 224 -13.59 18.01 -14.88
N PHE A 225 -14.10 16.81 -14.57
CA PHE A 225 -15.01 16.09 -15.47
C PHE A 225 -16.46 16.51 -15.27
N GLU A 226 -17.13 16.86 -16.36
CA GLU A 226 -18.57 17.06 -16.38
C GLU A 226 -19.28 15.70 -16.35
N VAL A 227 -19.88 15.37 -15.21
CA VAL A 227 -20.63 14.12 -15.00
C VAL A 227 -22.06 14.44 -14.59
N THR A 228 -23.03 13.96 -15.37
CA THR A 228 -24.46 14.06 -15.04
C THR A 228 -24.79 13.08 -13.91
N SER A 229 -25.42 13.58 -12.85
CA SER A 229 -25.95 12.69 -11.80
C SER A 229 -27.08 11.84 -12.40
N PRO A 230 -27.11 10.52 -12.18
CA PRO A 230 -28.34 9.76 -12.41
C PRO A 230 -29.45 10.34 -11.50
N PRO A 231 -30.73 10.22 -11.88
CA PRO A 231 -31.84 10.60 -11.01
C PRO A 231 -31.67 9.88 -9.66
N ARG A 232 -31.85 10.61 -8.54
CA ARG A 232 -31.78 10.04 -7.19
C ARG A 232 -32.81 8.92 -7.06
N SER A 233 -32.40 7.68 -7.28
CA SER A 233 -33.08 6.53 -6.71
C SER A 233 -32.62 6.42 -5.26
N PRO A 234 -33.51 6.54 -4.26
CA PRO A 234 -33.19 6.08 -2.92
C PRO A 234 -33.00 4.56 -3.01
N ASP A 235 -32.02 4.02 -2.28
CA ASP A 235 -31.86 2.58 -2.06
C ASP A 235 -31.35 1.72 -3.22
N VAL A 236 -30.20 2.07 -3.82
CA VAL A 236 -29.35 1.05 -4.47
C VAL A 236 -27.99 1.04 -3.78
N SER A 237 -27.72 -0.02 -3.05
CA SER A 237 -26.51 -0.20 -2.25
C SER A 237 -25.29 -0.44 -3.14
N PHE A 238 -24.09 -0.07 -2.66
CA PHE A 238 -22.80 -0.39 -3.30
C PHE A 238 -22.69 -1.86 -3.74
N ALA A 239 -23.31 -2.77 -2.99
CA ALA A 239 -23.33 -4.20 -3.26
C ALA A 239 -24.18 -4.58 -4.49
N GLU A 240 -25.29 -3.91 -4.76
CA GLU A 240 -26.16 -4.20 -5.91
C GLU A 240 -25.52 -3.75 -7.24
N ASN A 241 -24.78 -2.63 -7.26
CA ASN A 241 -24.02 -2.21 -8.44
C ASN A 241 -22.84 -3.17 -8.73
N MET A 242 -22.25 -3.74 -7.68
CA MET A 242 -21.23 -4.78 -7.80
C MET A 242 -21.80 -6.09 -8.37
N ASP A 243 -23.02 -6.48 -7.99
CA ASP A 243 -23.72 -7.67 -8.50
C ASP A 243 -24.05 -7.56 -10.02
N VAL A 244 -24.31 -6.34 -10.54
CA VAL A 244 -24.60 -6.15 -11.99
C VAL A 244 -23.34 -6.23 -12.86
N LEU A 245 -22.18 -5.82 -12.34
CA LEU A 245 -20.92 -5.75 -13.10
C LEU A 245 -19.96 -6.92 -12.83
N LEU A 246 -20.11 -7.54 -11.66
CA LEU A 246 -19.32 -8.67 -11.15
C LEU A 246 -20.25 -9.61 -10.34
N PRO A 247 -21.19 -10.33 -11.01
CA PRO A 247 -22.29 -11.08 -10.37
C PRO A 247 -21.88 -12.19 -9.39
N ASP A 248 -20.60 -12.60 -9.36
CA ASP A 248 -20.11 -13.68 -8.50
C ASP A 248 -19.51 -13.20 -7.16
N MET A 249 -19.59 -11.92 -6.83
CA MET A 249 -18.84 -11.33 -5.69
C MET A 249 -19.48 -11.53 -4.31
N ARG A 250 -20.73 -12.01 -4.22
CA ARG A 250 -21.41 -12.27 -2.93
C ARG A 250 -21.37 -13.72 -2.46
N ASN A 251 -20.95 -14.68 -3.29
CA ASN A 251 -20.99 -16.10 -2.90
C ASN A 251 -19.80 -16.58 -2.07
N ASP A 252 -18.82 -15.72 -1.77
CA ASP A 252 -17.71 -16.09 -0.88
C ASP A 252 -18.06 -15.98 0.62
N SER A 253 -19.29 -15.59 1.00
CA SER A 253 -19.78 -15.74 2.39
C SER A 253 -20.13 -17.19 2.75
N ASN A 254 -19.98 -18.12 1.82
CA ASN A 254 -20.02 -19.57 2.05
C ASN A 254 -18.62 -20.20 1.92
N GLU A 255 -17.57 -19.54 2.40
CA GLU A 255 -16.36 -20.28 2.77
C GLU A 255 -16.74 -21.23 3.92
N LEU A 256 -16.87 -22.51 3.56
CA LEU A 256 -16.90 -23.65 4.48
C LEU A 256 -15.95 -23.38 5.66
N PRO A 257 -16.35 -23.66 6.92
CA PRO A 257 -15.49 -23.44 8.06
C PRO A 257 -14.12 -24.10 7.78
N LEU A 258 -13.05 -23.29 7.81
CA LEU A 258 -11.69 -23.77 7.62
C LEU A 258 -11.44 -24.87 8.65
N GLU A 259 -11.55 -26.14 8.25
CA GLU A 259 -11.43 -27.28 9.16
C GLU A 259 -10.06 -27.31 9.85
N ASN A 260 -9.05 -26.64 9.27
CA ASN A 260 -7.71 -26.51 9.83
C ASN A 260 -6.98 -25.25 9.32
N PRO A 261 -7.28 -24.05 9.84
CA PRO A 261 -6.69 -22.81 9.35
C PRO A 261 -5.23 -22.69 9.78
N THR A 262 -4.41 -22.08 8.91
CA THR A 262 -3.09 -21.58 9.31
C THR A 262 -3.22 -20.44 10.32
N ARG A 263 -2.16 -20.15 11.09
CA ARG A 263 -2.18 -19.02 12.05
C ARG A 263 -2.53 -17.70 11.36
N ILE A 264 -2.00 -17.47 10.16
CA ILE A 264 -2.26 -16.26 9.38
C ILE A 264 -3.75 -16.16 9.03
N GLN A 265 -4.34 -17.23 8.48
CA GLN A 265 -5.78 -17.27 8.15
C GLN A 265 -6.64 -17.02 9.38
N MET A 266 -6.32 -17.66 10.51
CA MET A 266 -7.02 -17.47 11.79
C MET A 266 -7.02 -16.00 12.22
N VAL A 267 -5.86 -15.33 12.16
CA VAL A 267 -5.71 -13.91 12.56
C VAL A 267 -6.44 -12.98 11.59
N VAL A 268 -6.36 -13.24 10.27
CA VAL A 268 -7.06 -12.44 9.26
C VAL A 268 -8.59 -12.57 9.39
N VAL A 269 -9.10 -13.79 9.59
CA VAL A 269 -10.55 -14.03 9.81
C VAL A 269 -11.02 -13.37 11.10
N ALA A 270 -10.25 -13.52 12.19
CA ALA A 270 -10.54 -12.83 13.44
C ALA A 270 -10.60 -11.30 13.25
N GLY A 271 -9.65 -10.73 12.49
CA GLY A 271 -9.64 -9.31 12.14
C GLY A 271 -10.89 -8.88 11.38
N LYS A 272 -11.25 -9.59 10.30
CA LYS A 272 -12.42 -9.28 9.47
C LYS A 272 -13.71 -9.30 10.30
N ILE A 273 -13.95 -10.40 11.01
CA ILE A 273 -15.18 -10.55 11.81
C ILE A 273 -15.23 -9.51 12.94
N THR A 274 -14.10 -9.22 13.60
CA THR A 274 -14.09 -8.18 14.64
C THR A 274 -14.39 -6.80 14.07
N VAL A 275 -13.82 -6.44 12.92
CA VAL A 275 -14.09 -5.17 12.23
C VAL A 275 -15.58 -5.05 11.88
N ASP A 276 -16.19 -6.10 11.31
CA ASP A 276 -17.60 -6.11 10.95
C ASP A 276 -18.52 -5.94 12.18
N HIS A 277 -18.16 -6.58 13.29
CA HIS A 277 -18.88 -6.45 14.56
C HIS A 277 -18.74 -5.05 15.16
N LEU A 278 -17.54 -4.47 15.14
CA LEU A 278 -17.30 -3.10 15.59
C LEU A 278 -18.11 -2.09 14.76
N HIS A 279 -18.16 -2.26 13.44
CA HIS A 279 -18.99 -1.43 12.56
C HIS A 279 -20.49 -1.56 12.88
N THR A 280 -20.97 -2.78 13.15
CA THR A 280 -22.36 -3.03 13.53
C THR A 280 -22.71 -2.35 14.86
N LEU A 281 -21.75 -2.28 15.78
CA LEU A 281 -21.86 -1.55 17.05
C LEU A 281 -21.64 -0.04 16.90
N GLY A 282 -21.42 0.47 15.68
CA GLY A 282 -21.29 1.90 15.38
C GLY A 282 -19.88 2.48 15.56
N PHE A 283 -18.86 1.64 15.79
CA PHE A 283 -17.47 2.08 15.90
C PHE A 283 -16.85 2.14 14.51
N SER A 284 -16.08 3.18 14.21
CA SER A 284 -15.04 3.07 13.17
C SER A 284 -13.82 2.39 13.78
N CYS A 285 -12.92 1.81 12.98
CA CYS A 285 -11.72 1.19 13.54
C CYS A 285 -10.56 1.15 12.55
N ALA A 286 -9.37 0.86 13.07
CA ALA A 286 -8.18 0.61 12.27
C ALA A 286 -7.27 -0.41 12.96
N ILE A 287 -6.82 -1.41 12.23
CA ILE A 287 -5.88 -2.43 12.67
C ILE A 287 -4.47 -1.83 12.71
N PHE A 288 -3.75 -2.13 13.78
CA PHE A 288 -2.34 -1.80 13.95
C PHE A 288 -1.54 -3.05 14.35
N GLY A 289 -0.32 -2.86 14.84
CA GLY A 289 0.45 -3.94 15.41
C GLY A 289 0.90 -5.01 14.41
N SER A 290 0.90 -6.27 14.83
CA SER A 290 1.56 -7.35 14.06
C SER A 290 0.80 -7.70 12.76
N LEU A 291 -0.52 -7.70 12.79
CA LEU A 291 -1.35 -7.94 11.59
C LEU A 291 -1.18 -6.82 10.57
N ALA A 292 -1.18 -5.54 11.00
CA ALA A 292 -0.92 -4.44 10.08
C ALA A 292 0.48 -4.53 9.44
N CYS A 293 1.51 -4.89 10.20
CA CYS A 293 2.86 -5.09 9.65
C CYS A 293 2.87 -6.14 8.54
N PHE A 294 2.20 -7.28 8.79
CA PHE A 294 2.10 -8.35 7.80
C PHE A 294 1.38 -7.90 6.53
N LEU A 295 0.23 -7.21 6.66
CA LEU A 295 -0.56 -6.72 5.53
C LEU A 295 0.19 -5.68 4.71
N TYR A 296 0.98 -4.80 5.34
CA TYR A 296 1.88 -3.91 4.62
C TYR A 296 3.06 -4.60 3.92
N GLY A 297 3.30 -5.89 4.19
CA GLY A 297 4.28 -6.71 3.49
C GLY A 297 5.44 -7.23 4.34
N ASN A 298 5.42 -7.03 5.67
CA ASN A 298 6.40 -7.64 6.55
C ASN A 298 6.24 -9.17 6.55
N LEU A 299 7.35 -9.92 6.59
CA LEU A 299 7.37 -11.37 6.43
C LEU A 299 6.95 -12.13 7.69
N ARG A 300 7.01 -11.48 8.86
CA ARG A 300 6.67 -12.13 10.11
C ARG A 300 5.16 -12.36 10.17
N ALA A 301 4.76 -13.62 10.40
CA ALA A 301 3.37 -13.95 10.60
C ALA A 301 2.81 -13.24 11.85
N PRO A 302 1.60 -12.70 11.79
CA PRO A 302 0.96 -12.07 12.93
C PRO A 302 0.48 -13.14 13.93
N ASN A 303 0.44 -12.76 15.20
CA ASN A 303 0.01 -13.65 16.28
C ASN A 303 -1.29 -13.19 16.93
N ASP A 304 -1.75 -11.99 16.66
CA ASP A 304 -2.87 -11.35 17.34
C ASP A 304 -3.45 -10.27 16.41
N VAL A 305 -4.64 -9.81 16.76
CA VAL A 305 -5.28 -8.68 16.10
C VAL A 305 -5.26 -7.51 17.08
N ASP A 306 -4.54 -6.45 16.74
CA ASP A 306 -4.55 -5.19 17.47
C ASP A 306 -5.46 -4.19 16.73
N ILE A 307 -6.51 -3.68 17.37
CA ILE A 307 -7.47 -2.75 16.76
C ILE A 307 -7.58 -1.46 17.59
N LEU A 308 -7.35 -0.34 16.92
CA LEU A 308 -7.74 0.98 17.39
C LEU A 308 -9.23 1.16 17.10
N ALA A 309 -10.06 1.12 18.16
CA ALA A 309 -11.48 1.36 18.07
C ALA A 309 -11.76 2.87 18.19
N LEU A 310 -12.56 3.42 17.29
CA LEU A 310 -12.90 4.84 17.23
C LEU A 310 -14.39 4.97 17.62
N PRO A 311 -14.69 5.54 18.80
CA PRO A 311 -16.07 5.71 19.25
C PRO A 311 -16.89 6.58 18.29
N PRO A 312 -18.21 6.35 18.18
CA PRO A 312 -19.09 7.20 17.39
C PRO A 312 -19.09 8.65 17.92
N SER A 313 -19.34 9.60 17.02
CA SER A 313 -19.40 11.03 17.37
C SER A 313 -20.47 11.27 18.44
N GLY A 314 -20.09 11.81 19.59
CA GLY A 314 -21.01 12.04 20.72
C GLY A 314 -21.11 10.89 21.72
N ALA A 315 -20.32 9.82 21.57
CA ALA A 315 -20.19 8.79 22.60
C ALA A 315 -19.65 9.35 23.93
N SER A 316 -20.06 8.75 25.04
CA SER A 316 -19.58 9.11 26.38
C SER A 316 -18.05 9.03 26.45
N SER A 317 -17.42 10.06 27.03
CA SER A 317 -15.98 10.11 27.32
C SER A 317 -15.49 9.04 28.30
N HIS A 318 -16.38 8.19 28.81
CA HIS A 318 -16.09 7.18 29.82
C HIS A 318 -16.17 5.73 29.31
N LEU A 319 -16.45 5.50 28.01
CA LEU A 319 -16.48 4.14 27.48
C LEU A 319 -15.11 3.47 27.65
N THR A 320 -15.09 2.35 28.37
CA THR A 320 -13.88 1.58 28.67
C THR A 320 -13.69 0.44 27.67
N THR A 321 -12.45 -0.02 27.52
CA THR A 321 -12.14 -1.16 26.66
C THR A 321 -12.80 -2.45 27.16
N GLU A 322 -12.98 -2.61 28.47
CA GLU A 322 -13.69 -3.76 29.04
C GLU A 322 -15.18 -3.75 28.66
N GLU A 323 -15.85 -2.60 28.67
CA GLU A 323 -17.25 -2.50 28.21
C GLU A 323 -17.39 -2.85 26.73
N LEU A 324 -16.46 -2.41 25.87
CA LEU A 324 -16.47 -2.77 24.45
C LEU A 324 -16.22 -4.27 24.23
N LYS A 325 -15.31 -4.87 25.00
CA LYS A 325 -15.10 -6.33 24.98
C LYS A 325 -16.36 -7.09 25.38
N THR A 326 -17.04 -6.65 26.44
CA THR A 326 -18.31 -7.23 26.86
C THR A 326 -19.37 -7.08 25.77
N ALA A 327 -19.47 -5.91 25.13
CA ALA A 327 -20.42 -5.69 24.03
C ALA A 327 -20.20 -6.66 22.85
N LEU A 328 -18.95 -6.91 22.46
CA LEU A 328 -18.64 -7.90 21.41
C LEU A 328 -19.06 -9.33 21.80
N VAL A 329 -18.78 -9.75 23.04
CA VAL A 329 -19.19 -11.07 23.53
C VAL A 329 -20.70 -11.19 23.64
N THR A 330 -21.40 -10.14 24.04
CA THR A 330 -22.87 -10.13 24.10
C THR A 330 -23.48 -10.16 22.71
N HIS A 331 -22.88 -9.45 21.75
CA HIS A 331 -23.38 -9.42 20.38
C HIS A 331 -23.15 -10.73 19.62
N ASP A 332 -21.98 -11.35 19.80
CA ASP A 332 -21.65 -12.63 19.17
C ASP A 332 -20.89 -13.57 20.13
N PRO A 333 -21.63 -14.23 21.05
CA PRO A 333 -21.03 -15.17 21.98
C PRO A 333 -20.56 -16.46 21.30
N GLY A 334 -20.93 -16.68 20.03
CA GLY A 334 -20.45 -17.81 19.22
C GLY A 334 -18.96 -17.67 18.89
N HIS A 335 -18.54 -16.46 18.50
CA HIS A 335 -17.18 -16.19 18.08
C HIS A 335 -16.32 -15.49 19.14
N PHE A 336 -16.89 -14.75 20.10
CA PHE A 336 -16.11 -14.00 21.10
C PHE A 336 -16.27 -14.56 22.51
N PHE A 337 -15.17 -14.56 23.27
CA PHE A 337 -15.15 -14.95 24.68
C PHE A 337 -14.03 -14.24 25.46
N LEU A 338 -14.19 -14.17 26.79
CA LEU A 338 -13.25 -13.50 27.68
C LEU A 338 -12.50 -14.49 28.56
N VAL A 339 -11.20 -14.26 28.70
CA VAL A 339 -10.32 -15.06 29.56
C VAL A 339 -9.67 -14.14 30.60
N PRO A 340 -9.68 -14.46 31.90
CA PRO A 340 -8.98 -13.68 32.92
C PRO A 340 -7.48 -13.60 32.64
N ALA A 341 -6.89 -12.40 32.79
CA ALA A 341 -5.43 -12.27 32.70
C ALA A 341 -4.75 -12.94 33.91
N ARG A 342 -3.61 -13.61 33.69
CA ARG A 342 -2.93 -14.42 34.73
C ARG A 342 -2.47 -13.62 35.97
N HIS A 343 -2.20 -12.32 35.81
CA HIS A 343 -1.65 -11.46 36.86
C HIS A 343 -2.22 -10.04 36.82
N ALA A 344 -3.44 -9.87 36.30
CA ALA A 344 -4.06 -8.55 36.21
C ALA A 344 -5.58 -8.66 36.33
N SER A 345 -6.24 -7.57 36.72
CA SER A 345 -7.69 -7.51 36.92
C SER A 345 -8.50 -7.35 35.63
N TYR A 346 -7.83 -7.27 34.47
CA TYR A 346 -8.49 -7.10 33.18
C TYR A 346 -8.76 -8.44 32.48
N GLN A 347 -9.73 -8.46 31.57
CA GLN A 347 -10.05 -9.62 30.75
C GLN A 347 -9.42 -9.53 29.36
N VAL A 348 -8.94 -10.66 28.86
CA VAL A 348 -8.40 -10.79 27.50
C VAL A 348 -9.51 -11.26 26.58
N LEU A 349 -9.76 -10.50 25.51
CA LEU A 349 -10.72 -10.88 24.48
C LEU A 349 -10.08 -11.87 23.51
N TYR A 350 -10.79 -12.96 23.26
CA TYR A 350 -10.42 -13.96 22.28
C TYR A 350 -11.55 -14.14 21.27
N PHE A 351 -11.16 -14.34 20.02
CA PHE A 351 -12.00 -14.82 18.94
C PHE A 351 -11.79 -16.34 18.77
N ARG A 352 -12.83 -17.10 18.45
CA ARG A 352 -12.80 -18.53 18.12
C ARG A 352 -13.54 -18.83 16.83
N LEU A 353 -13.05 -19.81 16.07
CA LEU A 353 -13.75 -20.31 14.86
C LEU A 353 -14.83 -21.34 15.15
N THR A 354 -14.69 -22.08 16.26
CA THR A 354 -15.63 -23.14 16.61
C THR A 354 -16.03 -22.99 18.07
N ALA A 355 -17.28 -23.35 18.37
CA ALA A 355 -17.80 -23.39 19.73
C ALA A 355 -17.17 -24.51 20.61
N SER A 356 -16.17 -25.23 20.10
CA SER A 356 -15.48 -26.29 20.84
C SER A 356 -14.91 -25.76 22.17
N PRO A 357 -15.09 -26.47 23.29
CA PRO A 357 -14.50 -26.08 24.57
C PRO A 357 -12.95 -26.09 24.55
N ALA A 358 -12.37 -26.97 23.73
CA ALA A 358 -10.92 -27.09 23.59
C ALA A 358 -10.40 -26.06 22.57
N GLN A 359 -9.95 -24.92 23.07
CA GLN A 359 -9.34 -23.89 22.24
C GLN A 359 -7.82 -24.10 22.13
N THR A 360 -7.32 -24.05 20.90
CA THR A 360 -5.89 -24.11 20.58
C THR A 360 -5.45 -22.83 19.89
N ALA A 361 -4.14 -22.65 19.71
CA ALA A 361 -3.61 -21.56 18.89
C ALA A 361 -4.05 -21.60 17.41
N ARG A 362 -4.64 -22.71 16.94
CA ARG A 362 -5.20 -22.84 15.58
C ARG A 362 -6.68 -22.49 15.51
N THR A 363 -7.40 -22.55 16.62
CA THR A 363 -8.86 -22.36 16.67
C THR A 363 -9.26 -21.05 17.36
N SER A 364 -8.29 -20.35 17.96
CA SER A 364 -8.52 -19.09 18.67
C SER A 364 -7.45 -18.04 18.39
N CYS A 365 -7.84 -16.77 18.43
CA CYS A 365 -6.98 -15.62 18.22
C CYS A 365 -7.22 -14.59 19.33
N LYS A 366 -6.15 -13.98 19.84
CA LYS A 366 -6.26 -12.87 20.77
C LYS A 366 -6.63 -11.61 19.99
N VAL A 367 -7.56 -10.84 20.54
CA VAL A 367 -7.98 -9.55 19.99
C VAL A 367 -7.74 -8.47 21.05
N ASP A 368 -6.84 -7.55 20.76
CA ASP A 368 -6.54 -6.41 21.62
C ASP A 368 -7.25 -5.16 21.08
N LEU A 369 -8.08 -4.57 21.93
CA LEU A 369 -8.81 -3.34 21.63
C LEU A 369 -8.19 -2.17 22.38
N VAL A 370 -7.96 -1.09 21.65
CA VAL A 370 -7.34 0.12 22.17
C VAL A 370 -8.15 1.34 21.73
N PHE A 371 -8.33 2.32 22.63
CA PHE A 371 -8.94 3.61 22.31
C PHE A 371 -7.87 4.68 22.04
N PRO A 372 -8.21 5.75 21.30
CA PRO A 372 -7.36 6.91 21.14
C PRO A 372 -6.82 7.45 22.47
N GLY A 373 -5.60 7.99 22.44
CA GLY A 373 -4.85 8.46 23.61
C GLY A 373 -4.07 7.35 24.32
N THR A 374 -4.38 6.08 24.08
CA THR A 374 -3.58 4.97 24.59
C THR A 374 -2.39 4.71 23.67
N MET A 375 -1.17 4.59 24.25
CA MET A 375 0.09 4.45 23.49
C MET A 375 0.30 5.54 22.43
N HIS A 376 -0.16 6.77 22.70
CA HIS A 376 -0.11 7.91 21.76
C HIS A 376 -0.84 7.68 20.42
N LEU A 377 -1.73 6.69 20.33
CA LEU A 377 -2.54 6.49 19.12
C LEU A 377 -3.60 7.61 19.02
N PRO A 378 -3.66 8.35 17.90
CA PRO A 378 -4.60 9.46 17.74
C PRO A 378 -6.02 8.98 17.45
N ALA A 379 -6.99 9.88 17.61
CA ALA A 379 -8.34 9.68 17.08
C ALA A 379 -8.32 9.90 15.56
N LEU A 380 -8.05 8.81 14.82
CA LEU A 380 -7.88 8.88 13.36
C LEU A 380 -9.17 9.33 12.66
N ARG A 381 -9.02 10.30 11.78
CA ARG A 381 -10.07 10.66 10.81
C ARG A 381 -10.21 9.55 9.75
N PRO A 382 -11.40 9.31 9.19
CA PRO A 382 -11.59 8.31 8.14
C PRO A 382 -10.64 8.46 6.95
N SER A 383 -10.23 9.69 6.62
CA SER A 383 -9.28 9.99 5.53
C SER A 383 -7.87 9.43 5.75
N TYR A 384 -7.49 9.12 7.00
CA TYR A 384 -6.20 8.53 7.33
C TYR A 384 -6.23 7.00 7.37
N ILE A 385 -7.41 6.38 7.41
CA ILE A 385 -7.53 4.93 7.48
C ILE A 385 -7.18 4.33 6.11
N HIS A 386 -6.17 3.47 6.11
CA HIS A 386 -5.71 2.77 4.91
C HIS A 386 -6.42 1.43 4.78
N TRP A 387 -7.04 1.13 3.64
CA TRP A 387 -7.79 -0.13 3.47
C TRP A 387 -7.00 -1.15 2.65
N ASP A 388 -6.76 -2.33 3.22
CA ASP A 388 -6.08 -3.44 2.56
C ASP A 388 -6.83 -4.77 2.76
N GLU A 389 -7.10 -5.51 1.67
CA GLU A 389 -7.84 -6.78 1.71
C GLU A 389 -9.17 -6.75 2.49
N GLY A 390 -9.86 -5.60 2.45
CA GLY A 390 -11.12 -5.35 3.17
C GLY A 390 -10.95 -5.01 4.65
N LEU A 391 -9.71 -4.82 5.13
CA LEU A 391 -9.38 -4.46 6.50
C LEU A 391 -8.93 -3.00 6.60
N PRO A 392 -9.46 -2.22 7.57
CA PRO A 392 -8.96 -0.88 7.84
C PRO A 392 -7.66 -0.97 8.63
N LEU A 393 -6.61 -0.29 8.20
CA LEU A 393 -5.28 -0.23 8.81
C LEU A 393 -4.94 1.20 9.22
N VAL A 394 -4.15 1.34 10.28
CA VAL A 394 -3.53 2.63 10.60
C VAL A 394 -2.55 3.05 9.50
N PRO A 395 -2.31 4.36 9.28
CA PRO A 395 -1.30 4.83 8.32
C PRO A 395 0.06 4.18 8.54
N PHE A 396 0.78 3.89 7.46
CA PHE A 396 2.11 3.27 7.52
C PHE A 396 3.09 4.03 8.43
N ALA A 397 3.11 5.38 8.34
CA ALA A 397 3.98 6.21 9.18
C ALA A 397 3.67 6.06 10.67
N LEU A 398 2.38 6.03 11.03
CA LEU A 398 1.94 5.81 12.41
C LEU A 398 2.32 4.42 12.90
N LEU A 399 2.14 3.38 12.05
CA LEU A 399 2.53 2.01 12.38
C LEU A 399 4.04 1.90 12.64
N LEU A 400 4.87 2.53 11.80
CA LEU A 400 6.32 2.54 11.96
C LEU A 400 6.74 3.17 13.30
N MET A 401 6.16 4.33 13.64
CA MET A 401 6.46 5.00 14.91
C MET A 401 5.95 4.19 16.11
N GLN A 402 4.80 3.52 15.99
CA GLN A 402 4.25 2.64 17.02
C GLN A 402 5.17 1.45 17.28
N LYS A 403 5.75 0.83 16.24
CA LYS A 403 6.72 -0.26 16.39
C LYS A 403 8.04 0.21 16.99
N LEU A 404 8.49 1.40 16.61
CA LEU A 404 9.67 2.02 17.20
C LEU A 404 9.47 2.32 18.69
N GLN A 405 8.28 2.80 19.08
CA GLN A 405 7.91 2.94 20.49
C GLN A 405 7.93 1.59 21.21
N GLY A 406 7.31 0.55 20.64
CA GLY A 406 7.30 -0.78 21.26
C GLY A 406 8.70 -1.33 21.52
N TRP A 407 9.63 -1.11 20.59
CA TRP A 407 11.04 -1.47 20.77
C TRP A 407 11.70 -0.72 21.94
N ASP A 408 11.43 0.57 22.08
CA ASP A 408 11.97 1.42 23.13
C ASP A 408 11.40 1.05 24.51
N ASP A 409 10.07 0.86 24.60
CA ASP A 409 9.36 0.48 25.82
C ASP A 409 9.76 -0.94 26.32
N HIS A 410 10.32 -1.76 25.43
CA HIS A 410 10.74 -3.13 25.73
C HIS A 410 12.26 -3.31 25.91
N ARG A 411 13.05 -2.25 26.13
CA ARG A 411 14.51 -2.36 26.34
C ARG A 411 14.92 -3.38 27.39
N ASP A 412 14.15 -3.52 28.46
CA ASP A 412 14.45 -4.47 29.54
C ASP A 412 13.89 -5.88 29.29
N LYS A 413 13.14 -6.08 28.20
CA LYS A 413 12.50 -7.35 27.83
C LYS A 413 13.11 -7.89 26.54
N ARG A 414 14.32 -8.45 26.67
CA ARG A 414 15.19 -8.90 25.56
C ARG A 414 14.47 -9.64 24.43
N MET A 415 13.57 -10.58 24.73
CA MET A 415 12.85 -11.33 23.69
C MET A 415 11.85 -10.47 22.90
N LYS A 416 11.14 -9.54 23.56
CA LYS A 416 10.19 -8.65 22.89
C LYS A 416 10.91 -7.57 22.09
N GLN A 417 11.99 -7.02 22.66
CA GLN A 417 12.83 -6.04 22.00
C GLN A 417 13.37 -6.53 20.65
N VAL A 418 13.82 -7.79 20.58
CA VAL A 418 14.31 -8.39 19.32
C VAL A 418 13.19 -8.49 18.28
N VAL A 419 11.97 -8.83 18.70
CA VAL A 419 10.82 -8.91 17.79
C VAL A 419 10.42 -7.52 17.29
N ASP A 420 10.35 -6.53 18.18
CA ASP A 420 9.99 -5.16 17.81
C ASP A 420 11.06 -4.52 16.92
N ALA A 421 12.35 -4.78 17.18
CA ALA A 421 13.43 -4.35 16.28
C ALA A 421 13.30 -4.99 14.90
N ALA A 422 12.98 -6.28 14.82
CA ALA A 422 12.75 -6.97 13.56
C ALA A 422 11.52 -6.43 12.80
N ASP A 423 10.46 -6.01 13.51
CA ASP A 423 9.32 -5.35 12.90
C ASP A 423 9.71 -3.97 12.34
N VAL A 424 10.43 -3.15 13.11
CA VAL A 424 10.91 -1.84 12.65
C VAL A 424 11.81 -1.98 11.42
N MET A 425 12.82 -2.84 11.48
CA MET A 425 13.71 -3.13 10.34
C MET A 425 12.93 -3.68 9.14
N GLY A 426 11.99 -4.59 9.39
CA GLY A 426 11.12 -5.17 8.37
C GLY A 426 10.33 -4.08 7.65
N LEU A 427 9.69 -3.19 8.41
CA LEU A 427 8.94 -2.04 7.89
C LEU A 427 9.84 -1.07 7.14
N LEU A 428 11.02 -0.70 7.67
CA LEU A 428 12.01 0.16 7.00
C LEU A 428 12.46 -0.40 5.65
N GLY A 429 12.42 -1.72 5.48
CA GLY A 429 12.69 -2.38 4.20
C GLY A 429 11.51 -2.40 3.22
N LEU A 430 10.31 -1.94 3.58
CA LEU A 430 9.13 -2.01 2.71
C LEU A 430 8.97 -0.76 1.83
N SER A 431 8.26 -0.92 0.72
CA SER A 431 7.94 0.18 -0.18
C SER A 431 7.13 1.31 0.47
N GLY A 432 6.35 1.02 1.51
CA GLY A 432 5.61 2.03 2.27
C GLY A 432 6.50 3.14 2.83
N VAL A 433 7.78 2.85 3.08
CA VAL A 433 8.80 3.79 3.56
C VAL A 433 9.10 4.86 2.52
N VAL A 434 8.99 4.55 1.23
CA VAL A 434 9.23 5.51 0.14
C VAL A 434 8.19 6.62 0.17
N ALA A 435 6.91 6.26 0.30
CA ALA A 435 5.82 7.23 0.42
C ALA A 435 5.99 8.11 1.67
N VAL A 436 6.43 7.52 2.79
CA VAL A 436 6.68 8.25 4.04
C VAL A 436 7.92 9.17 3.95
N ALA A 437 9.00 8.72 3.32
CA ALA A 437 10.20 9.52 3.07
C ALA A 437 9.89 10.80 2.30
N PHE A 438 8.94 10.70 1.37
CA PHE A 438 8.46 11.81 0.56
C PHE A 438 7.48 12.71 1.32
N ALA A 439 6.41 12.14 1.88
CA ALA A 439 5.34 12.91 2.52
C ALA A 439 5.76 13.58 3.84
N ARG A 440 6.73 12.99 4.55
CA ARG A 440 7.23 13.43 5.87
C ARG A 440 6.11 13.90 6.81
N PRO A 441 5.13 13.02 7.11
CA PRO A 441 3.89 13.40 7.80
C PRO A 441 4.10 13.71 9.29
N TRP A 442 5.33 13.79 9.78
CA TRP A 442 5.70 13.89 11.19
C TRP A 442 5.12 15.11 11.91
N ARG A 443 4.80 16.17 11.17
CA ARG A 443 4.17 17.40 11.69
C ARG A 443 2.64 17.42 11.53
N ASP A 444 2.05 16.37 10.95
CA ASP A 444 0.60 16.26 10.84
C ASP A 444 0.00 16.00 12.23
N ARG A 445 -0.60 17.04 12.80
CA ARG A 445 -1.22 16.98 14.14
C ARG A 445 -2.49 16.14 14.20
N GLY A 446 -3.03 15.72 13.05
CA GLY A 446 -4.08 14.70 12.99
C GLY A 446 -3.56 13.27 13.18
N MET A 447 -2.24 13.06 13.02
CA MET A 447 -1.60 11.74 13.09
C MET A 447 -0.57 11.64 14.23
N PHE A 448 0.12 12.73 14.55
CA PHE A 448 1.19 12.76 15.55
C PHE A 448 0.99 13.94 16.51
N GLU A 449 0.73 13.59 17.76
CA GLU A 449 0.86 14.54 18.87
C GLU A 449 2.29 15.04 18.98
N GLU A 450 2.47 16.27 19.46
CA GLU A 450 3.79 16.90 19.53
C GLU A 450 4.77 16.14 20.43
N GLU A 451 4.27 15.62 21.56
CA GLU A 451 5.07 14.78 22.45
C GLU A 451 5.48 13.47 21.76
N PHE A 452 4.54 12.83 21.05
CA PHE A 452 4.83 11.59 20.34
C PHE A 452 5.84 11.80 19.20
N GLU A 453 5.74 12.90 18.45
CA GLU A 453 6.75 13.30 17.46
C GLU A 453 8.12 13.48 18.12
N ARG A 454 8.21 14.24 19.22
CA ARG A 454 9.47 14.50 19.94
C ARG A 454 10.11 13.20 20.44
N LEU A 455 9.35 12.36 21.15
CA LEU A 455 9.82 11.06 21.64
C LEU A 455 10.25 10.16 20.48
N SER A 456 9.54 10.19 19.36
CA SER A 456 9.92 9.40 18.18
C SER A 456 11.31 9.80 17.65
N ARG A 457 11.65 11.10 17.65
CA ARG A 457 13.01 11.54 17.25
C ARG A 457 14.07 10.97 18.17
N GLU A 458 13.87 11.04 19.49
CA GLU A 458 14.80 10.48 20.48
C GLU A 458 14.95 8.96 20.32
N ARG A 459 13.84 8.26 20.07
CA ARG A 459 13.84 6.82 19.79
C ARG A 459 14.58 6.47 18.50
N VAL A 460 14.44 7.26 17.43
CA VAL A 460 15.20 7.05 16.19
C VAL A 460 16.70 7.16 16.45
N TRP A 461 17.12 8.17 17.22
CA TRP A 461 18.53 8.33 17.59
C TRP A 461 19.06 7.09 18.32
N ALA A 462 18.37 6.66 19.38
CA ALA A 462 18.80 5.49 20.13
C ALA A 462 18.71 4.18 19.31
N PHE A 463 17.74 4.07 18.40
CA PHE A 463 17.65 2.94 17.48
C PHE A 463 18.85 2.91 16.53
N CYS A 464 19.27 4.06 16.00
CA CYS A 464 20.45 4.16 15.14
C CYS A 464 21.75 3.90 15.90
N GLU A 465 21.81 4.16 17.20
CA GLU A 465 22.96 3.75 18.03
C GLU A 465 23.02 2.23 18.21
N ALA A 466 21.86 1.59 18.43
CA ALA A 466 21.76 0.14 18.56
C ALA A 466 21.94 -0.60 17.23
N PHE A 467 21.52 0.01 16.11
CA PHE A 467 21.55 -0.56 14.76
C PHE A 467 22.09 0.47 13.74
N PRO A 468 23.41 0.74 13.73
CA PRO A 468 24.02 1.79 12.91
C PRO A 468 23.79 1.64 11.41
N GLU A 469 23.59 0.42 10.91
CA GLU A 469 23.34 0.13 9.50
C GLU A 469 22.03 0.71 8.96
N TRP A 470 21.04 0.97 9.82
CA TRP A 470 19.73 1.54 9.45
C TRP A 470 19.69 3.06 9.53
N ARG A 471 20.80 3.71 9.92
CA ARG A 471 20.87 5.17 10.07
C ARG A 471 20.56 5.91 8.77
N LYS A 472 20.99 5.34 7.63
CA LYS A 472 20.75 5.94 6.31
C LYS A 472 19.27 5.95 5.95
N ASP A 473 18.54 4.88 6.25
CA ASP A 473 17.11 4.75 6.01
C ASP A 473 16.33 5.78 6.83
N TRP A 474 16.66 5.93 8.11
CA TRP A 474 16.10 6.97 8.98
C TRP A 474 16.45 8.40 8.55
N GLY A 475 17.66 8.62 8.01
CA GLY A 475 18.05 9.88 7.39
C GLY A 475 17.18 10.21 6.16
N GLY A 476 16.86 9.21 5.33
CA GLY A 476 15.92 9.35 4.22
C GLY A 476 14.53 9.82 4.66
N LEU A 477 14.10 9.39 5.85
CA LEU A 477 12.84 9.80 6.49
C LEU A 477 12.88 11.21 7.12
N GLY A 478 14.05 11.84 7.23
CA GLY A 478 14.21 13.20 7.76
C GLY A 478 14.37 13.29 9.27
N PHE A 479 14.88 12.22 9.92
CA PHE A 479 15.12 12.19 11.37
C PHE A 479 16.59 12.39 11.77
N VAL A 480 17.52 11.99 10.92
CA VAL A 480 18.98 11.97 11.19
C VAL A 480 19.71 12.88 10.22
#